data_AF-A0A177EGG8-F1
#
_entry.id   AF-A0A177EGG8-F1
#
_cell.length_a   1.000
_cell.length_b   1.000
_cell.length_c   1.000
_cell.angle_alpha   90.00
_cell.angle_beta   90.00
_cell.angle_gamma   90.00
#
_symmetry.space_group_name_H-M   'P 1'
#
loop_
_entity.id
_entity.type
_entity.pdbx_description
1 polymer ?
#
loop_
_entity_poly.entity_id
_entity_poly.type
_entity_poly.pdbx_seq_one_letter_code
_entity_poly.pdbx_strand_id
1 'polypeptide(L)'
;MHIPTNEIKEVQRFIFDKGCIVVQFNRSLKPHPYVNVANFKVMKIVRSLYSKGCVEKVFAWRDGYYVINKKGIEYIRRKHYLTENDYPSLYDSDPLAVNKTVEPEEEGEIIFKE
;
A
#
# COMPACT_ATOMS: atom_id res chain seq x y z
N MET A 1 -15.12 14.67 7.88
CA MET A 1 -15.95 13.50 8.21
C MET A 1 -15.44 12.94 9.52
N HIS A 2 -16.29 12.86 10.53
CA HIS A 2 -15.94 12.27 11.80
C HIS A 2 -15.91 10.75 11.68
N ILE A 3 -14.76 10.14 11.96
CA ILE A 3 -14.55 8.68 12.01
C ILE A 3 -13.86 8.42 13.35
N PRO A 4 -14.36 7.50 14.18
CA PRO A 4 -13.69 7.18 15.44
C PRO A 4 -12.29 6.64 15.17
N THR A 5 -11.33 7.02 16.02
CA THR A 5 -9.91 6.65 15.87
C THR A 5 -9.71 5.14 15.85
N ASN A 6 -10.55 4.37 16.55
CA ASN A 6 -10.47 2.90 16.62
C ASN A 6 -10.67 2.25 15.24
N GLU A 7 -11.69 2.67 14.49
CA GLU A 7 -11.97 2.14 13.15
C GLU A 7 -10.86 2.52 12.14
N ILE A 8 -10.27 3.72 12.30
CA ILE A 8 -9.12 4.14 11.49
C ILE A 8 -7.93 3.22 11.78
N LYS A 9 -7.69 2.91 13.05
CA LYS A 9 -6.61 2.01 13.46
C LYS A 9 -6.83 0.60 12.92
N GLU A 10 -8.04 0.09 12.98
CA GLU A 10 -8.38 -1.25 12.47
C GLU A 10 -8.11 -1.38 10.97
N VAL A 11 -8.59 -0.43 10.15
CA VAL A 11 -8.34 -0.44 8.69
C VAL A 11 -6.85 -0.31 8.38
N GLN A 12 -6.12 0.57 9.08
CA GLN A 12 -4.69 0.75 8.85
C GLN A 12 -3.88 -0.48 9.25
N ARG A 13 -4.24 -1.15 10.35
CA ARG A 13 -3.63 -2.42 10.77
C ARG A 13 -3.89 -3.52 9.75
N PHE A 14 -5.13 -3.64 9.26
CA PHE A 14 -5.47 -4.61 8.23
C PHE A 14 -4.65 -4.40 6.94
N ILE A 15 -4.54 -3.16 6.46
CA ILE A 15 -3.72 -2.83 5.29
C ILE A 15 -2.24 -3.12 5.54
N PHE A 16 -1.76 -2.93 6.77
CA PHE A 16 -0.38 -3.24 7.12
C PHE A 16 -0.11 -4.74 7.22
N ASP A 17 -1.04 -5.53 7.72
CA ASP A 17 -0.89 -6.99 7.79
C ASP A 17 -0.93 -7.62 6.39
N LYS A 18 -1.88 -7.22 5.55
CA LYS A 18 -2.06 -7.80 4.21
C LYS A 18 -1.23 -7.14 3.12
N GLY A 19 -0.90 -5.86 3.26
CA GLY A 19 -0.21 -5.06 2.24
C GLY A 19 -1.12 -4.51 1.14
N CYS A 20 -2.38 -4.94 1.09
CA CYS A 20 -3.37 -4.48 0.11
C CYS A 20 -4.79 -4.46 0.68
N ILE A 21 -5.68 -3.71 0.02
CA ILE A 21 -7.13 -3.74 0.30
C ILE A 21 -7.91 -3.46 -0.99
N VAL A 22 -9.01 -4.20 -1.17
CA VAL A 22 -9.97 -3.95 -2.25
C VAL A 22 -11.20 -3.31 -1.66
N VAL A 23 -11.70 -2.23 -2.25
CA VAL A 23 -12.87 -1.49 -1.75
C VAL A 23 -13.88 -1.29 -2.87
N GLN A 24 -15.04 -1.91 -2.73
CA GLN A 24 -16.13 -1.72 -3.70
C GLN A 24 -16.75 -0.33 -3.56
N PHE A 25 -17.08 0.31 -4.69
CA PHE A 25 -17.80 1.58 -4.75
C PHE A 25 -19.30 1.37 -4.49
N ASN A 26 -19.62 0.89 -3.30
CA ASN A 26 -20.98 0.71 -2.79
C ASN A 26 -21.07 1.21 -1.34
N ARG A 27 -21.78 2.33 -1.13
CA ARG A 27 -21.90 2.95 0.20
C ARG A 27 -22.86 2.21 1.13
N SER A 28 -23.81 1.49 0.56
CA SER A 28 -24.87 0.78 1.31
C SER A 28 -24.42 -0.60 1.78
N LEU A 29 -23.26 -1.08 1.32
CA LEU A 29 -22.65 -2.31 1.80
C LEU A 29 -22.27 -2.16 3.28
N LYS A 30 -23.08 -2.77 4.16
CA LYS A 30 -22.73 -3.00 5.57
C LYS A 30 -21.70 -4.14 5.65
N PRO A 31 -20.99 -4.27 6.80
CA PRO A 31 -19.54 -4.14 6.95
C PRO A 31 -18.68 -4.64 5.77
N HIS A 32 -17.48 -4.08 5.63
CA HIS A 32 -16.53 -4.59 4.64
C HIS A 32 -16.22 -6.08 4.89
N PRO A 33 -16.11 -6.96 3.88
CA PRO A 33 -15.95 -8.40 4.10
C PRO A 33 -14.77 -8.79 4.98
N TYR A 34 -13.67 -8.02 4.92
CA TYR A 34 -12.43 -8.32 5.63
C TYR A 34 -12.21 -7.47 6.89
N VAL A 35 -13.01 -6.42 7.12
CA VAL A 35 -12.82 -5.47 8.22
C VAL A 35 -14.16 -5.14 8.84
N ASN A 36 -14.26 -5.12 10.17
CA ASN A 36 -15.52 -4.87 10.88
C ASN A 36 -15.93 -3.38 10.89
N VAL A 37 -15.65 -2.68 9.79
CA VAL A 37 -15.90 -1.25 9.59
C VAL A 37 -16.81 -1.08 8.39
N ALA A 38 -17.74 -0.11 8.48
CA ALA A 38 -18.63 0.20 7.37
C ALA A 38 -17.87 0.62 6.10
N ASN A 39 -18.26 0.11 4.94
CA ASN A 39 -17.51 0.25 3.69
C ASN A 39 -17.26 1.72 3.29
N PHE A 40 -18.22 2.62 3.52
CA PHE A 40 -18.03 4.04 3.22
C PHE A 40 -16.93 4.69 4.07
N LYS A 41 -16.71 4.23 5.31
CA LYS A 41 -15.62 4.71 6.17
C LYS A 41 -14.28 4.20 5.65
N VAL A 42 -14.22 2.93 5.25
CA VAL A 42 -13.05 2.34 4.58
C VAL A 42 -12.68 3.15 3.32
N MET A 43 -13.64 3.43 2.44
CA MET A 43 -13.42 4.28 1.25
C MET A 43 -12.78 5.64 1.59
N LYS A 44 -13.21 6.28 2.68
CA LYS A 44 -12.72 7.59 3.08
C LYS A 44 -11.34 7.53 3.74
N ILE A 45 -11.09 6.50 4.56
CA ILE A 45 -9.78 6.23 5.16
C ILE A 45 -8.77 5.98 4.06
N VAL A 46 -9.06 5.09 3.12
CA VAL A 46 -8.13 4.75 2.04
C VAL A 46 -7.94 5.93 1.08
N ARG A 47 -8.98 6.73 0.80
CA ARG A 47 -8.83 8.01 0.08
C ARG A 47 -7.86 8.97 0.78
N SER A 48 -7.89 9.03 2.11
CA SER A 48 -6.97 9.87 2.88
C SER A 48 -5.52 9.35 2.88
N LEU A 49 -5.33 8.04 2.75
CA LEU A 49 -4.00 7.43 2.58
C LEU A 49 -3.46 7.69 1.18
N TYR A 50 -4.32 7.62 0.17
CA TYR A 50 -3.97 7.92 -1.22
C TYR A 50 -3.53 9.38 -1.37
N SER A 51 -4.25 10.34 -0.79
CA SER A 51 -3.85 11.76 -0.84
C SER A 51 -2.51 12.04 -0.16
N LYS A 52 -2.04 11.16 0.72
CA LYS A 52 -0.71 11.26 1.38
C LYS A 52 0.40 10.56 0.58
N GLY A 53 0.06 9.89 -0.53
CA GLY A 53 0.98 9.05 -1.29
C GLY A 53 1.46 7.82 -0.51
N CYS A 54 0.66 7.31 0.42
CA CYS A 54 0.99 6.11 1.20
C CYS A 54 0.57 4.82 0.47
N VAL A 55 -0.41 4.92 -0.43
CA VAL A 55 -0.95 3.79 -1.19
C VAL A 55 -1.06 4.19 -2.66
N GLU A 56 -0.80 3.24 -3.55
CA GLU A 56 -1.17 3.30 -4.95
C GLU A 56 -2.59 2.80 -5.14
N LYS A 57 -3.28 3.37 -6.14
CA LYS A 57 -4.68 3.06 -6.43
C LYS A 57 -4.83 2.70 -7.90
N VAL A 58 -5.40 1.53 -8.16
CA VAL A 58 -5.95 1.16 -9.46
C VAL A 58 -7.47 1.08 -9.33
N PHE A 59 -8.20 1.69 -10.25
CA PHE A 59 -9.66 1.63 -10.26
C PHE A 59 -10.12 0.85 -11.48
N ALA A 60 -10.82 -0.26 -11.26
CA ALA A 60 -11.36 -1.08 -12.32
C ALA A 60 -12.82 -1.39 -12.03
N TRP A 61 -13.66 -1.19 -13.04
CA TRP A 61 -15.09 -1.44 -13.01
C TRP A 61 -15.76 -0.58 -11.93
N ARG A 62 -16.01 -1.13 -10.74
CA ARG A 62 -16.55 -0.41 -9.59
C ARG A 62 -15.72 -0.60 -8.33
N ASP A 63 -14.54 -1.19 -8.44
CA ASP A 63 -13.71 -1.56 -7.30
C ASP A 63 -12.39 -0.80 -7.32
N GLY A 64 -12.01 -0.29 -6.15
CA GLY A 64 -10.71 0.34 -5.92
C GLY A 64 -9.75 -0.66 -5.32
N TYR A 65 -8.68 -0.97 -6.06
CA TYR A 65 -7.56 -1.77 -5.62
C TYR A 65 -6.51 -0.85 -5.05
N TYR A 66 -6.10 -1.11 -3.81
CA TYR A 66 -5.11 -0.30 -3.12
C TYR A 66 -3.97 -1.17 -2.66
N VAL A 67 -2.76 -0.75 -3.02
CA VAL A 67 -1.50 -1.40 -2.65
C VAL A 67 -0.68 -0.41 -1.86
N ILE A 68 -0.05 -0.86 -0.77
CA ILE A 68 0.76 0.02 0.07
C ILE A 68 2.13 0.30 -0.57
N ASN A 69 2.67 1.50 -0.41
CA ASN A 69 4.02 1.82 -0.89
C ASN A 69 5.03 1.78 0.26
N LYS A 70 6.34 1.80 -0.02
CA LYS A 70 7.39 1.92 1.02
C LYS A 70 7.15 3.10 1.98
N LYS A 71 6.78 4.26 1.42
CA LYS A 71 6.38 5.46 2.19
C LYS A 71 5.15 5.20 3.09
N GLY A 72 4.21 4.40 2.61
CA GLY A 72 3.02 4.01 3.37
C GLY A 72 3.35 3.10 4.55
N ILE A 73 4.26 2.13 4.36
CA ILE A 73 4.74 1.25 5.42
C ILE A 73 5.36 2.09 6.54
N GLU A 74 6.27 3.00 6.22
CA GLU A 74 6.91 3.89 7.20
C GLU A 74 5.90 4.83 7.89
N TYR A 75 4.92 5.35 7.15
CA TYR A 75 3.85 6.18 7.71
C TYR A 75 3.02 5.42 8.75
N ILE A 76 2.64 4.18 8.45
CA ILE A 76 1.83 3.36 9.36
C ILE A 76 2.67 2.91 10.57
N ARG A 77 3.94 2.56 10.38
CA ARG A 77 4.87 2.23 11.48
C ARG A 77 4.95 3.36 12.51
N ARG A 78 5.24 4.58 12.05
CA ARG A 78 5.28 5.77 12.93
C ARG A 78 3.97 6.05 13.65
N LYS A 79 2.84 5.72 13.02
CA LYS A 79 1.50 6.03 13.57
C LYS A 79 1.01 4.99 14.58
N HIS A 80 1.39 3.73 14.44
CA HIS A 80 0.93 2.63 15.31
C HIS A 80 1.99 2.06 16.24
N TYR A 81 3.21 2.60 16.22
CA TYR A 81 4.34 2.16 17.06
C TYR A 81 4.67 0.67 16.85
N LEU A 82 4.67 0.23 15.59
CA LEU A 82 5.06 -1.12 15.19
C LEU A 82 6.60 -1.22 15.12
N THR A 83 7.15 -2.44 15.22
CA THR A 83 8.60 -2.63 15.17
C THR A 83 9.14 -2.42 13.75
N GLU A 84 10.44 -2.11 13.61
CA GLU A 84 11.05 -1.85 12.30
C GLU A 84 11.12 -3.08 11.39
N ASN A 85 11.07 -4.27 11.99
CA ASN A 85 11.17 -5.55 11.28
C ASN A 85 9.83 -6.07 10.76
N ASP A 86 8.70 -5.47 11.16
CA ASP A 86 7.38 -5.94 10.72
C ASP A 86 7.11 -5.47 9.29
N TYR A 87 6.88 -6.40 8.37
CA TYR A 87 6.50 -6.12 6.98
C TYR A 87 5.10 -6.65 6.68
N PRO A 88 4.36 -6.02 5.75
CA PRO A 88 3.11 -6.59 5.26
C PRO A 88 3.35 -7.91 4.53
N SER A 89 2.39 -8.83 4.60
CA SER A 89 2.49 -10.15 3.98
C SER A 89 2.77 -10.10 2.47
N LEU A 90 2.27 -9.08 1.78
CA LEU A 90 2.59 -8.83 0.37
C LEU A 90 4.10 -8.68 0.09
N TYR A 91 4.89 -8.27 1.08
CA TYR A 91 6.34 -8.01 1.01
C TYR A 91 7.16 -8.99 1.85
N ASP A 92 6.59 -10.13 2.28
CA ASP A 92 7.30 -11.16 3.07
C ASP A 92 8.60 -11.64 2.38
N SER A 93 8.74 -11.39 1.08
CA SER A 93 10.00 -11.40 0.33
C SER A 93 10.12 -10.08 -0.42
N ASP A 94 11.28 -9.43 -0.35
CA ASP A 94 11.51 -8.08 -0.88
C ASP A 94 11.24 -8.02 -2.41
N PRO A 95 10.09 -7.48 -2.89
CA PRO A 95 9.68 -7.61 -4.28
C PRO A 95 10.50 -6.72 -5.23
N LEU A 96 11.39 -5.91 -4.67
CA LEU A 96 12.35 -5.07 -5.40
C LEU A 96 13.79 -5.58 -5.29
N ALA A 97 14.02 -6.69 -4.59
CA ALA A 97 15.32 -7.38 -4.58
C ALA A 97 15.53 -8.25 -5.82
N VAL A 98 14.54 -8.38 -6.71
CA VAL A 98 14.62 -9.27 -7.88
C VAL A 98 15.35 -8.67 -9.09
N ASN A 99 15.51 -7.34 -9.24
CA ASN A 99 16.27 -6.80 -10.38
C ASN A 99 16.96 -5.47 -10.04
N LYS A 100 18.07 -5.53 -9.32
CA LYS A 100 19.10 -4.48 -9.37
C LYS A 100 20.51 -5.04 -9.53
N THR A 101 20.64 -6.11 -10.32
CA THR A 101 21.82 -6.27 -11.16
C THR A 101 21.58 -5.42 -12.40
N VAL A 102 21.79 -4.11 -12.26
CA VAL A 102 22.15 -3.33 -13.44
C VAL A 102 23.58 -3.78 -13.72
N GLU A 103 23.72 -4.74 -14.64
CA GLU A 103 25.01 -5.00 -15.26
C GLU A 103 25.54 -3.63 -15.71
N PRO A 104 26.74 -3.20 -15.27
CA PRO A 104 27.29 -1.95 -15.75
C PRO A 104 27.41 -2.08 -17.27
N GLU A 105 26.75 -1.19 -18.00
CA GLU A 105 27.00 -1.05 -19.44
C GLU A 105 28.47 -0.69 -19.57
N GLU A 106 29.30 -1.70 -19.90
CA GLU A 106 30.66 -1.48 -20.35
C GLU A 106 30.54 -0.65 -21.63
N GLU A 107 30.67 0.67 -21.52
CA GLU A 107 31.02 1.53 -22.64
C GLU A 107 32.38 1.04 -23.14
N GLY A 108 32.33 0.05 -24.03
CA GLY A 108 33.47 -0.38 -24.81
C GLY A 108 33.95 0.82 -25.60
N GLU A 109 35.08 1.36 -25.16
CA GLU A 109 35.95 2.23 -25.92
C GLU A 109 36.24 1.54 -27.27
N ILE A 110 35.48 1.87 -28.31
CA ILE A 110 35.84 1.52 -29.68
C ILE A 110 36.97 2.46 -30.09
N ILE A 111 38.19 2.07 -29.72
CA ILE A 111 39.43 2.61 -30.25
C ILE A 111 39.45 2.25 -31.73
N PHE A 112 39.10 3.18 -32.61
CA PHE A 112 39.40 3.05 -34.03
C PHE A 112 40.91 3.15 -34.22
N LYS A 113 41.53 2.01 -34.44
CA LYS A 113 42.93 1.88 -34.85
C LYS A 113 42.97 1.78 -36.38
N GLU A 114 43.70 2.74 -36.96
CA GLU A 114 44.07 2.96 -38.37
C GLU A 114 42.98 3.39 -39.36
#